data_AF-A0A0Q7BYJ7-F1
#
_entry.id   AF-A0A0Q7BYJ7-F1
#
_cell.length_a   1.000
_cell.length_b   1.000
_cell.length_c   1.000
_cell.angle_alpha   90.00
_cell.angle_beta   90.00
_cell.angle_gamma   90.00
#
_symmetry.space_group_name_H-M   'P 1'
#
loop_
_entity.id
_entity.type
_entity.pdbx_description
1 polymer ?
#
loop_
_entity_poly.entity_id
_entity_poly.type
_entity_poly.pdbx_seq_one_letter_code
_entity_poly.pdbx_strand_id
1 'polypeptide(L)'
;MKKSHRNQHGAALIELALIMPLLLLLTFITTEFGRAMYEYNAVVKSTRDAVRYLSVQTQGTHVTEARNLIVYGNTGGTGSPLARGLSLSNVPASSCCTWQSAGANPIITTVTVRVSSYSFRSLFPSVMGVALADANGNIVFSDITATMRAPS
;
A
#
# COMPACT_ATOMS: atom_id res chain seq x y z
N MET A 1 23.81 -58.98 -18.39
CA MET A 1 23.59 -57.64 -18.98
C MET A 1 23.38 -56.62 -17.86
N LYS A 2 24.41 -55.84 -17.49
CA LYS A 2 24.29 -54.78 -16.47
C LYS A 2 23.90 -53.47 -17.15
N LYS A 3 22.63 -53.05 -17.02
CA LYS A 3 22.17 -51.72 -17.47
C LYS A 3 22.80 -50.66 -16.58
N SER A 4 23.58 -49.76 -17.19
CA SER A 4 24.25 -48.65 -16.51
C SER A 4 23.23 -47.59 -16.07
N HIS A 5 23.10 -47.37 -14.76
CA HIS A 5 22.26 -46.33 -14.15
C HIS A 5 22.92 -44.92 -14.13
N ARG A 6 24.06 -44.72 -14.80
CA ARG A 6 24.87 -43.48 -14.66
C ARG A 6 24.36 -42.26 -15.42
N ASN A 7 23.32 -42.37 -16.26
CA ASN A 7 22.88 -41.27 -17.13
C ASN A 7 21.63 -40.49 -16.67
N GLN A 8 20.98 -40.86 -15.56
CA GLN A 8 19.76 -40.16 -15.12
C GLN A 8 20.01 -38.87 -14.31
N HIS A 9 21.21 -38.69 -13.78
CA HIS A 9 21.52 -37.54 -12.91
C HIS A 9 21.65 -36.21 -13.69
N GLY A 10 22.15 -36.26 -14.93
CA GLY A 10 22.30 -35.06 -15.77
C GLY A 10 20.98 -34.60 -16.40
N ALA A 11 20.08 -35.53 -16.72
CA ALA A 11 18.77 -35.22 -17.31
C ALA A 11 17.88 -34.44 -16.33
N ALA A 12 17.84 -34.84 -15.06
CA ALA A 12 17.07 -34.16 -14.03
C ALA A 12 17.51 -32.70 -13.81
N LEU A 13 18.81 -32.41 -13.96
CA LEU A 13 19.36 -31.06 -13.84
C LEU A 13 18.89 -30.15 -14.99
N ILE A 14 18.78 -30.71 -16.20
CA ILE A 14 18.29 -29.99 -17.39
C ILE A 14 16.77 -29.76 -17.30
N GLU A 15 16.00 -30.75 -16.85
CA GLU A 15 14.56 -30.61 -16.63
C GLU A 15 14.26 -29.51 -15.61
N LEU A 16 15.01 -29.48 -14.49
CA LEU A 16 14.92 -28.40 -13.51
C LEU A 16 15.29 -27.05 -14.13
N ALA A 17 16.37 -26.97 -14.91
CA ALA A 17 16.80 -25.72 -15.55
C ALA A 17 15.77 -25.15 -16.52
N LEU A 18 14.96 -26.01 -17.17
CA LEU A 18 13.88 -25.58 -18.06
C LEU A 18 12.64 -25.09 -17.29
N ILE A 19 12.34 -25.69 -16.13
CA ILE A 19 11.17 -25.32 -15.31
C ILE A 19 11.47 -24.13 -14.37
N MET A 20 12.73 -23.96 -13.97
CA MET A 20 13.18 -22.94 -13.02
C MET A 20 12.77 -21.51 -13.41
N PRO A 21 12.88 -21.04 -14.68
CA PRO A 21 12.45 -19.69 -15.04
C PRO A 21 10.97 -19.44 -14.76
N LEU A 22 10.11 -20.44 -15.02
CA LEU A 22 8.68 -20.35 -14.75
C LEU A 22 8.40 -20.30 -13.25
N LEU A 23 9.05 -21.16 -12.47
CA LEU A 23 8.90 -21.16 -11.01
C LEU A 23 9.37 -19.84 -10.39
N LEU A 24 10.53 -19.33 -10.81
CA LEU A 24 11.04 -18.05 -10.33
C LEU A 24 10.10 -16.90 -10.68
N LEU A 25 9.59 -16.86 -11.91
CA LEU A 25 8.60 -15.89 -12.33
C LEU A 25 7.37 -15.90 -11.43
N LEU A 26 6.79 -17.07 -11.16
CA LEU A 26 5.64 -17.19 -10.26
C LEU A 26 5.97 -16.76 -8.83
N THR A 27 7.13 -17.15 -8.29
CA THR A 27 7.52 -16.75 -6.93
C THR A 27 7.72 -15.25 -6.79
N PHE A 28 8.33 -14.58 -7.77
CA PHE A 28 8.52 -13.13 -7.70
C PHE A 28 7.22 -12.36 -7.89
N ILE A 29 6.37 -12.76 -8.83
CA ILE A 29 5.05 -12.14 -9.03
C ILE A 29 4.21 -12.24 -7.75
N THR A 30 4.10 -13.44 -7.18
CA THR A 30 3.29 -13.65 -5.97
C THR A 30 3.85 -12.92 -4.75
N THR A 31 5.18 -12.87 -4.61
CA THR A 31 5.84 -12.15 -3.51
C THR A 31 5.64 -10.63 -3.63
N GLU A 32 5.83 -10.06 -4.82
CA GLU A 32 5.64 -8.62 -5.04
C GLU A 32 4.17 -8.22 -4.88
N PHE A 33 3.25 -9.02 -5.41
CA PHE A 33 1.82 -8.78 -5.23
C PHE A 33 1.41 -8.86 -3.76
N GLY A 34 1.91 -9.87 -3.02
CA GLY A 34 1.63 -10.02 -1.60
C GLY A 34 2.13 -8.82 -0.78
N ARG A 35 3.33 -8.31 -1.09
CA ARG A 35 3.88 -7.11 -0.44
C ARG A 35 3.10 -5.84 -0.79
N ALA A 36 2.76 -5.66 -2.06
CA ALA A 36 1.95 -4.52 -2.51
C ALA A 36 0.59 -4.50 -1.79
N MET A 37 -0.06 -5.67 -1.67
CA MET A 37 -1.34 -5.80 -0.96
C MET A 37 -1.19 -5.56 0.55
N TYR A 38 -0.11 -6.03 1.16
CA TYR A 38 0.17 -5.77 2.58
C TYR A 38 0.34 -4.27 2.86
N GLU A 39 1.18 -3.59 2.08
CA GLU A 39 1.40 -2.14 2.23
C GLU A 39 0.11 -1.35 1.97
N TYR A 40 -0.66 -1.70 0.94
CA TYR A 40 -1.96 -1.07 0.67
C TYR A 40 -2.91 -1.18 1.86
N ASN A 41 -3.08 -2.38 2.43
CA ASN A 41 -3.95 -2.58 3.59
C ASN A 41 -3.47 -1.81 4.83
N ALA A 42 -2.16 -1.69 5.03
CA ALA A 42 -1.61 -0.89 6.12
C ALA A 42 -2.00 0.59 5.98
N VAL A 43 -1.91 1.16 4.76
CA VAL A 43 -2.33 2.54 4.49
C VAL A 43 -3.84 2.72 4.62
N VAL A 44 -4.65 1.76 4.15
CA VAL A 44 -6.11 1.80 4.34
C VAL A 44 -6.46 1.82 5.83
N LYS A 45 -5.81 0.96 6.62
CA LYS A 45 -6.03 0.90 8.07
C LYS A 45 -5.65 2.22 8.75
N SER A 46 -4.46 2.76 8.48
CA SER A 46 -4.02 4.02 9.08
C SER A 46 -4.90 5.21 8.67
N THR A 47 -5.42 5.21 7.44
CA THR A 47 -6.40 6.21 6.97
C THR A 47 -7.69 6.15 7.79
N ARG A 48 -8.21 4.95 8.07
CA ARG A 48 -9.41 4.78 8.90
C ARG A 48 -9.18 5.20 10.35
N ASP A 49 -8.00 4.90 10.89
CA ASP A 49 -7.61 5.33 12.24
C ASP A 49 -7.48 6.86 12.32
N ALA A 50 -6.93 7.51 11.30
CA ALA A 50 -6.84 8.97 11.22
C ALA A 50 -8.22 9.65 11.10
N VAL A 51 -9.14 9.08 10.31
CA VAL A 51 -10.53 9.57 10.26
C VAL A 51 -11.20 9.44 11.61
N ARG A 52 -11.08 8.28 12.27
CA ARG A 52 -11.63 8.04 13.61
C ARG A 52 -11.05 9.01 14.64
N TYR A 53 -9.77 9.34 14.50
CA TYR A 53 -9.14 10.35 15.34
C TYR A 53 -9.77 11.72 15.10
N LEU A 54 -9.87 12.19 13.85
CA LEU A 54 -10.49 13.48 13.53
C LEU A 54 -11.99 13.54 13.83
N SER A 55 -12.70 12.41 13.82
CA SER A 55 -14.14 12.36 14.07
C SER A 55 -14.55 12.67 15.51
N VAL A 56 -13.58 12.77 16.43
CA VAL A 56 -13.81 13.19 17.82
C VAL A 56 -13.16 14.53 18.13
N GLN A 57 -12.41 15.11 17.18
CA GLN A 57 -11.75 16.40 17.35
C GLN A 57 -12.65 17.54 16.86
N THR A 58 -12.35 18.75 17.33
CA THR A 58 -12.92 19.98 16.78
C THR A 58 -12.58 20.10 15.29
N GLN A 59 -13.52 20.59 14.50
CA GLN A 59 -13.32 20.76 13.06
C GLN A 59 -12.11 21.66 12.78
N GLY A 60 -11.25 21.25 11.84
CA GLY A 60 -10.04 21.99 11.47
C GLY A 60 -8.85 21.84 12.42
N THR A 61 -8.99 21.18 13.57
CA THR A 61 -7.88 20.96 14.50
C THR A 61 -7.23 19.59 14.34
N HIS A 62 -6.01 19.44 14.83
CA HIS A 62 -5.23 18.19 14.85
C HIS A 62 -5.03 17.48 13.49
N VAL A 63 -5.06 18.25 12.41
CA VAL A 63 -4.83 17.75 11.04
C VAL A 63 -3.41 17.20 10.89
N THR A 64 -2.43 17.83 11.53
CA THR A 64 -1.03 17.38 11.47
C THR A 64 -0.86 16.00 12.11
N GLU A 65 -1.49 15.79 13.26
CA GLU A 65 -1.48 14.54 14.00
C GLU A 65 -2.20 13.43 13.23
N ALA A 66 -3.32 13.75 12.56
CA ALA A 66 -4.00 12.82 11.66
C ALA A 66 -3.14 12.44 10.45
N ARG A 67 -2.41 13.39 9.86
CA ARG A 67 -1.44 13.12 8.78
C ARG A 67 -0.29 12.23 9.26
N ASN A 68 0.22 12.49 10.46
CA ASN A 68 1.25 11.67 11.08
C ASN A 68 0.76 10.25 11.36
N LEU A 69 -0.50 10.08 11.80
CA LEU A 69 -1.12 8.77 11.97
C LEU A 69 -1.17 7.99 10.64
N ILE A 70 -1.47 8.64 9.52
CA ILE A 70 -1.53 7.98 8.21
C ILE A 70 -0.14 7.51 7.77
N VAL A 71 0.88 8.36 7.90
CA VAL A 71 2.22 8.10 7.37
C VAL A 71 3.03 7.21 8.31
N TYR A 72 3.00 7.46 9.62
CA TYR A 72 3.88 6.85 10.62
C TYR A 72 3.14 5.95 11.62
N GLY A 73 1.81 5.91 11.59
CA GLY A 73 1.01 5.13 12.55
C GLY A 73 0.97 5.71 13.97
N ASN A 74 1.48 6.93 14.17
CA ASN A 74 1.48 7.62 15.45
C ASN A 74 1.25 9.12 15.28
N THR A 75 0.70 9.78 16.30
CA THR A 75 0.41 11.23 16.27
C THR A 75 1.68 12.10 16.30
N GLY A 76 2.77 11.57 16.88
CA GLY A 76 4.05 12.27 17.03
C GLY A 76 4.87 12.38 15.74
N GLY A 77 4.50 11.68 14.67
CA GLY A 77 5.23 11.69 13.39
C GLY A 77 6.62 11.09 13.49
N THR A 78 6.85 10.19 14.45
CA THR A 78 8.16 9.59 14.69
C THR A 78 8.29 8.22 14.02
N GLY A 79 9.53 7.80 13.75
CA GLY A 79 9.82 6.48 13.18
C GLY A 79 9.78 6.43 11.65
N SER A 80 9.77 5.20 11.12
CA SER A 80 9.73 4.95 9.68
C SER A 80 8.29 4.99 9.14
N PRO A 81 8.07 5.44 7.90
CA PRO A 81 6.76 5.37 7.27
C PRO A 81 6.22 3.93 7.22
N LEU A 82 4.90 3.77 7.35
CA LEU A 82 4.20 2.48 7.31
C LEU A 82 4.37 1.73 5.98
N ALA A 83 4.61 2.47 4.90
CA ALA A 83 4.76 1.93 3.57
C ALA A 83 5.86 2.67 2.80
N ARG A 84 6.55 1.96 1.90
CA ARG A 84 7.65 2.56 1.15
C ARG A 84 7.09 3.47 0.07
N GLY A 85 7.57 4.71 0.01
CA GLY A 85 7.04 5.72 -0.91
C GLY A 85 5.86 6.52 -0.35
N LEU A 86 5.36 6.18 0.85
CA LEU A 86 4.40 6.99 1.57
C LEU A 86 5.12 8.12 2.31
N SER A 87 4.62 9.34 2.13
CA SER A 87 5.15 10.52 2.81
C SER A 87 4.07 11.57 3.02
N LEU A 88 4.42 12.63 3.75
CA LEU A 88 3.52 13.76 4.01
C LEU A 88 3.07 14.52 2.74
N SER A 89 3.72 14.32 1.59
CA SER A 89 3.28 14.88 0.30
C SER A 89 2.07 14.15 -0.28
N ASN A 90 1.91 12.86 0.04
CA ASN A 90 0.74 12.06 -0.35
C ASN A 90 -0.53 12.48 0.41
N VAL A 91 -0.36 13.22 1.50
CA VAL A 91 -1.45 13.68 2.36
C VAL A 91 -1.28 15.19 2.57
N PRO A 92 -1.67 16.04 1.61
CA PRO A 92 -1.49 17.49 1.73
C PRO A 92 -2.41 18.04 2.81
N ALA A 93 -1.92 18.91 3.70
CA ALA A 93 -2.74 19.43 4.80
C ALA A 93 -3.98 20.21 4.32
N SER A 94 -3.93 20.81 3.12
CA SER A 94 -5.03 21.56 2.53
C SER A 94 -6.15 20.70 1.93
N SER A 95 -5.86 19.46 1.54
CA SER A 95 -6.82 18.59 0.82
C SER A 95 -6.99 17.22 1.45
N CYS A 96 -6.20 16.88 2.48
CA CYS A 96 -6.30 15.60 3.15
C CYS A 96 -7.63 15.42 3.82
N CYS A 97 -8.19 16.49 4.37
CA CYS A 97 -9.14 16.39 5.46
C CYS A 97 -10.22 17.44 5.23
N THR A 98 -11.40 17.02 4.80
CA THR A 98 -12.51 17.92 4.48
C THR A 98 -13.69 17.64 5.41
N TRP A 99 -14.26 18.72 5.96
CA TRP A 99 -15.49 18.67 6.73
C TRP A 99 -16.64 19.08 5.84
N GLN A 100 -17.71 18.29 5.85
CA GLN A 100 -18.93 18.57 5.12
C GLN A 100 -20.08 18.49 6.10
N SER A 101 -20.83 19.59 6.23
CA SER A 101 -22.06 19.62 7.02
C SER A 101 -23.25 19.48 6.07
N ALA A 102 -24.15 18.55 6.36
CA ALA A 102 -25.35 18.31 5.57
C ALA A 102 -26.59 18.26 6.48
N GLY A 103 -27.71 18.81 5.98
CA GLY A 103 -29.01 18.81 6.66
C GLY A 103 -29.34 20.11 7.39
N ALA A 104 -30.62 20.25 7.75
CA ALA A 104 -31.15 21.41 8.47
C ALA A 104 -31.51 21.08 9.94
N ASN A 105 -32.00 19.85 10.21
CA ASN A 105 -32.21 19.35 11.57
C ASN A 105 -32.40 17.81 11.57
N PRO A 106 -31.49 16.99 12.15
CA PRO A 106 -30.19 17.36 12.71
C PRO A 106 -29.17 17.67 11.60
N ILE A 107 -28.27 18.63 11.86
CA ILE A 107 -27.08 18.83 11.03
C ILE A 107 -26.12 17.65 11.28
N ILE A 108 -25.70 17.00 10.20
CA ILE A 108 -24.71 15.92 10.25
C ILE A 108 -23.41 16.44 9.64
N THR A 109 -22.39 16.57 10.47
CA THR A 109 -21.03 16.84 10.01
C THR A 109 -20.33 15.53 9.71
N THR A 110 -19.69 15.42 8.56
CA THR A 110 -18.78 14.32 8.21
C THR A 110 -17.37 14.86 8.01
N VAL A 111 -16.38 14.02 8.32
CA VAL A 111 -14.98 14.25 8.00
C VAL A 111 -14.53 13.19 7.00
N THR A 112 -13.90 13.63 5.92
CA THR A 112 -13.32 12.78 4.88
C THR A 112 -11.82 12.93 4.91
N VAL A 113 -11.09 11.82 5.05
CA VAL A 113 -9.63 11.80 4.88
C VAL A 113 -9.27 11.15 3.55
N ARG A 114 -8.31 11.74 2.84
CA ARG A 114 -7.79 11.28 1.54
C ARG A 114 -6.27 11.17 1.56
N VAL A 115 -5.79 10.04 1.04
CA VAL A 115 -4.39 9.81 0.65
C VAL A 115 -4.32 9.76 -0.86
N SER A 116 -3.49 10.61 -1.46
CA SER A 116 -3.35 10.74 -2.89
C SER A 116 -1.98 10.29 -3.39
N SER A 117 -1.95 9.79 -4.62
CA SER A 117 -0.71 9.52 -5.37
C SER A 117 0.25 8.55 -4.67
N TYR A 118 -0.26 7.62 -3.85
CA TYR A 118 0.57 6.60 -3.22
C TYR A 118 0.99 5.56 -4.27
N SER A 119 2.30 5.36 -4.39
CA SER A 119 2.87 4.38 -5.31
C SER A 119 3.74 3.38 -4.56
N PHE A 120 3.47 2.10 -4.78
CA PHE A 120 4.30 1.02 -4.27
C PHE A 120 5.55 0.89 -5.14
N ARG A 121 6.71 0.90 -4.49
CA ARG A 121 8.00 0.70 -5.16
C ARG A 121 8.31 -0.78 -5.23
N SER A 122 8.24 -1.35 -6.43
CA SER A 122 8.59 -2.74 -6.64
C SER A 122 10.08 -2.97 -6.40
N LEU A 123 10.45 -4.12 -5.81
CA LEU A 123 11.85 -4.55 -5.73
C LEU A 123 12.29 -5.26 -7.02
N PHE A 124 11.34 -5.78 -7.79
CA PHE A 124 11.56 -6.51 -9.03
C PHE A 124 10.69 -5.94 -10.14
N PRO A 125 11.01 -4.74 -10.66
CA PRO A 125 10.18 -4.06 -11.68
C PRO A 125 10.08 -4.86 -12.98
N SER A 126 11.05 -5.74 -13.25
CA SER A 126 10.96 -6.75 -14.30
C SER A 126 11.56 -8.07 -13.86
N VAL A 127 10.98 -9.17 -14.37
CA VAL A 127 11.46 -10.54 -14.16
C VAL A 127 11.52 -11.21 -15.52
N MET A 128 12.72 -11.64 -15.94
CA MET A 128 12.92 -12.36 -17.21
C MET A 128 12.31 -11.66 -18.44
N GLY A 129 12.40 -10.32 -18.50
CA GLY A 129 11.86 -9.52 -19.60
C GLY A 129 10.36 -9.20 -19.51
N VAL A 130 9.64 -9.74 -18.52
CA VAL A 130 8.26 -9.36 -18.22
C VAL A 130 8.27 -8.17 -17.26
N ALA A 131 7.68 -7.05 -17.67
CA ALA A 131 7.50 -5.88 -16.80
C ALA A 131 6.34 -6.12 -15.83
N LEU A 132 6.59 -5.97 -14.53
CA LEU A 132 5.62 -6.17 -13.45
C LEU A 132 5.11 -4.85 -12.86
N ALA A 133 5.67 -3.73 -13.31
CA ALA A 133 5.37 -2.39 -12.83
C ALA A 133 5.38 -1.39 -13.99
N ASP A 134 5.04 -0.13 -13.71
CA ASP A 134 5.10 0.95 -14.69
C ASP A 134 6.53 1.23 -15.18
N ALA A 135 6.67 2.19 -16.12
CA ALA A 135 7.98 2.57 -16.67
C ALA A 135 9.00 3.05 -15.62
N ASN A 136 8.54 3.43 -14.43
CA ASN A 136 9.37 3.85 -13.29
C ASN A 136 9.57 2.73 -12.25
N GLY A 137 9.07 1.52 -12.52
CA GLY A 137 9.14 0.40 -11.59
C GLY A 137 8.15 0.48 -10.43
N ASN A 138 7.09 1.28 -10.54
CA ASN A 138 6.11 1.49 -9.48
C ASN A 138 4.73 0.92 -9.85
N ILE A 139 3.95 0.62 -8.81
CA ILE A 139 2.51 0.31 -8.92
C ILE A 139 1.76 1.49 -8.31
N VAL A 140 1.05 2.25 -9.15
CA VAL A 140 0.27 3.41 -8.71
C VAL A 140 -1.09 2.94 -8.20
N PHE A 141 -1.41 3.26 -6.96
CA PHE A 141 -2.74 3.00 -6.40
C PHE A 141 -3.67 4.19 -6.64
N SER A 142 -4.97 3.90 -6.72
CA SER A 142 -6.01 4.94 -6.66
C SER A 142 -6.02 5.61 -5.28
N ASP A 143 -6.69 6.75 -5.19
CA ASP A 143 -6.81 7.49 -3.95
C ASP A 143 -7.51 6.66 -2.87
N ILE A 144 -6.93 6.66 -1.68
CA ILE A 144 -7.48 5.96 -0.52
C ILE A 144 -8.26 6.99 0.30
N THR A 145 -9.56 6.78 0.41
CA THR A 145 -10.44 7.69 1.16
C THR A 145 -11.23 6.96 2.23
N ALA A 146 -11.42 7.59 3.38
CA ALA A 146 -12.34 7.13 4.41
C ALA A 146 -13.14 8.31 4.98
N THR A 147 -14.40 8.05 5.32
CA THR A 147 -15.35 9.06 5.82
C THR A 147 -16.00 8.59 7.12
N MET A 148 -16.16 9.50 8.10
CA MET A 148 -16.92 9.24 9.33
C MET A 148 -17.71 10.48 9.74
N ARG A 149 -18.70 10.28 10.61
CA ARG A 149 -19.43 11.36 11.25
C ARG A 149 -18.52 12.08 12.25
N ALA A 150 -18.38 13.39 12.11
CA ALA A 150 -17.64 14.26 13.00
C ALA A 150 -18.58 14.93 14.02
N PRO A 151 -18.06 15.53 15.10
CA PRO A 151 -18.88 16.26 16.06
C PRO A 151 -19.48 17.47 15.35
N SER A 152 -20.75 17.75 15.66
CA SER A 152 -21.44 18.97 15.25
C SER A 152 -20.85 20.18 15.95
#